data_AF-A0A7S2XD77-F1
#
_entry.id   AF-A0A7S2XD77-F1
#
_cell.length_a   1.000
_cell.length_b   1.000
_cell.length_c   1.000
_cell.angle_alpha   90.00
_cell.angle_beta   90.00
_cell.angle_gamma   90.00
#
_symmetry.space_group_name_H-M   'P 1'
#
loop_
_entity.id
_entity.type
_entity.pdbx_description
1 polymer ?
#
loop_
_entity_poly.entity_id
_entity_poly.type
_entity_poly.pdbx_seq_one_letter_code
_entity_poly.pdbx_strand_id
1 'polypeptide(L)'
;PTRVREISKMYETTIKELLESKGHAPTKEDPYQMTEEQMKFIQARAHTIFQKTKEADLMMGSLPKHFASEEEQLKTIRELEKENANAGEELKKAIELAGEWKQKVSVRIQQVAGEALNAPAPTPPE
;
A
#
# COMPACT_ATOMS: atom_id res chain seq x y z
N PRO A 1 2.26 -15.60 9.81
CA PRO A 1 1.70 -16.86 10.36
C PRO A 1 0.22 -16.80 10.80
N THR A 2 -0.60 -15.96 10.16
CA THR A 2 -1.89 -15.49 10.74
C THR A 2 -3.12 -15.95 9.97
N ARG A 3 -3.18 -15.82 8.63
CA ARG A 3 -4.41 -16.06 7.86
C ARG A 3 -4.78 -17.53 7.59
N VAL A 4 -3.81 -18.40 7.31
CA VAL A 4 -4.07 -19.84 7.19
C VAL A 4 -4.63 -20.38 8.51
N ARG A 5 -4.08 -19.91 9.64
CA ARG A 5 -4.57 -20.23 10.97
C ARG A 5 -5.97 -19.65 11.21
N GLU A 6 -6.29 -18.46 10.71
CA GLU A 6 -7.65 -17.90 10.77
C GLU A 6 -8.64 -18.73 9.95
N ILE A 7 -8.29 -19.16 8.74
CA ILE A 7 -9.14 -20.05 7.91
C ILE A 7 -9.36 -21.38 8.62
N SER A 8 -8.31 -21.98 9.18
CA SER A 8 -8.43 -23.21 9.97
C SER A 8 -9.32 -23.03 11.20
N LYS A 9 -9.18 -21.91 11.92
CA LYS A 9 -10.07 -21.58 13.04
C LYS A 9 -11.52 -21.38 12.60
N MET A 10 -11.77 -20.70 11.49
CA MET A 10 -13.12 -20.54 10.94
C MET A 10 -13.73 -21.89 10.57
N TYR A 11 -12.95 -22.80 10.00
CA TYR A 11 -13.39 -24.15 9.70
C TYR A 11 -13.72 -24.94 10.98
N GLU A 12 -12.82 -24.89 11.97
CA GLU A 12 -13.00 -25.54 13.28
C GLU A 12 -14.24 -25.00 14.02
N THR A 13 -14.42 -23.68 14.06
CA THR A 13 -15.58 -23.03 14.68
C THR A 13 -16.87 -23.38 13.95
N THR A 14 -16.86 -23.39 12.60
CA THR A 14 -18.05 -23.74 11.82
C THR A 14 -18.46 -25.20 12.07
N ILE A 15 -17.49 -26.13 12.17
CA ILE A 15 -17.77 -27.54 12.50
C ILE A 15 -18.28 -27.68 13.93
N LYS A 16 -17.68 -26.98 14.90
CA LYS A 16 -18.14 -27.01 16.30
C LYS A 16 -19.56 -26.47 16.43
N GLU A 17 -19.86 -25.33 15.82
CA GLU A 17 -21.20 -24.74 15.80
C GLU A 17 -22.22 -25.70 15.17
N LEU A 18 -21.86 -26.44 14.12
CA LEU A 18 -22.72 -27.46 13.50
C LEU A 18 -22.92 -28.72 14.35
N LEU A 19 -21.91 -29.10 15.14
CA LEU A 19 -21.98 -30.25 16.05
C LEU A 19 -22.69 -29.91 17.37
N GLU A 20 -22.61 -28.65 17.81
CA GLU A 20 -23.22 -28.12 19.02
C GLU A 20 -24.66 -27.66 18.79
N SER A 21 -25.04 -27.28 17.57
CA SER A 21 -26.43 -26.97 17.17
C SER A 21 -27.34 -28.21 17.11
N LYS A 22 -27.16 -29.17 18.03
CA LYS A 22 -28.01 -30.36 18.22
C LYS A 22 -29.46 -29.96 18.50
N GLY A 23 -30.15 -29.70 17.42
CA GLY A 23 -31.56 -29.79 17.19
C GLY A 23 -31.68 -30.04 15.70
N HIS A 24 -31.56 -31.32 15.29
CA HIS A 24 -31.44 -31.85 13.92
C HIS A 24 -30.00 -32.07 13.44
N ALA A 25 -29.27 -32.97 14.12
CA ALA A 25 -28.31 -33.80 13.38
C ALA A 25 -29.13 -34.69 12.43
N PRO A 26 -28.79 -34.81 11.13
CA PRO A 26 -29.52 -35.67 10.21
C PRO A 26 -29.40 -37.12 10.70
N THR A 27 -30.48 -37.65 11.28
CA THR A 27 -30.62 -39.08 11.55
C THR A 27 -30.98 -39.79 10.26
N LYS A 28 -30.63 -41.09 10.18
CA LYS A 28 -30.87 -41.95 9.00
C LYS A 28 -32.34 -42.04 8.56
N GLU A 29 -33.28 -41.48 9.33
CA GLU A 29 -34.72 -41.56 9.11
C GLU A 29 -35.32 -40.29 8.48
N ASP A 30 -34.65 -39.14 8.50
CA ASP A 30 -35.02 -37.96 7.68
C ASP A 30 -33.79 -37.07 7.41
N PRO A 31 -33.08 -37.27 6.28
CA PRO A 31 -31.79 -36.64 6.03
C PRO A 31 -31.81 -35.14 5.70
N TYR A 32 -32.98 -34.45 5.71
CA TYR A 32 -33.12 -33.09 5.14
C TYR A 32 -33.80 -32.02 5.99
N GLN A 33 -34.05 -32.21 7.29
CA GLN A 33 -34.61 -31.12 8.11
C GLN A 33 -33.53 -30.21 8.69
N MET A 34 -32.78 -29.53 7.82
CA MET A 34 -32.12 -28.27 8.19
C MET A 34 -33.15 -27.16 8.11
N THR A 35 -33.25 -26.34 9.15
CA THR A 35 -34.09 -25.14 9.08
C THR A 35 -33.52 -24.18 8.03
N GLU A 36 -34.37 -23.36 7.43
CA GLU A 36 -33.92 -22.35 6.45
C GLU A 36 -32.84 -21.42 7.05
N GLU A 37 -32.92 -21.14 8.35
CA GLU A 37 -31.92 -20.36 9.09
C GLU A 37 -30.58 -21.08 9.21
N GLN A 38 -30.58 -22.37 9.53
CA GLN A 38 -29.36 -23.19 9.57
C GLN A 38 -28.70 -23.25 8.17
N MET A 39 -29.51 -23.41 7.12
CA MET A 39 -29.00 -23.44 5.75
C MET A 39 -28.39 -22.09 5.33
N LYS A 40 -29.04 -20.96 5.65
CA LYS A 40 -28.50 -19.62 5.41
C LYS A 40 -27.20 -19.38 6.18
N PHE A 41 -27.13 -19.82 7.44
CA PHE A 41 -25.94 -19.71 8.27
C PHE A 41 -24.75 -20.49 7.69
N ILE A 42 -24.97 -21.76 7.31
CA ILE A 42 -23.95 -22.61 6.69
C ILE A 42 -23.47 -22.01 5.37
N GLN A 43 -24.39 -21.57 4.52
CA GLN A 43 -24.05 -20.95 3.24
C GLN A 43 -23.22 -19.68 3.45
N ALA A 44 -23.56 -18.82 4.41
CA ALA A 44 -22.80 -17.61 4.72
C ALA A 44 -21.38 -17.94 5.24
N ARG A 45 -21.24 -18.95 6.13
CA ARG A 45 -19.95 -19.41 6.62
C ARG A 45 -19.09 -20.03 5.52
N ALA A 46 -19.67 -20.91 4.70
CA ALA A 46 -19.00 -21.53 3.56
C ALA A 46 -18.53 -20.48 2.55
N HIS A 47 -19.37 -19.49 2.24
CA HIS A 47 -19.01 -18.38 1.37
C HIS A 47 -17.84 -17.57 1.93
N THR A 48 -17.86 -17.26 3.23
CA THR A 48 -16.78 -16.52 3.90
C THR A 48 -15.47 -17.30 3.87
N ILE A 49 -15.49 -18.60 4.14
CA ILE A 49 -14.31 -19.48 4.06
C ILE A 49 -13.76 -19.49 2.63
N PHE A 50 -14.63 -19.62 1.62
CA PHE A 50 -14.22 -19.60 0.21
C PHE A 50 -13.57 -18.27 -0.17
N GLN A 51 -14.17 -17.14 0.21
CA GLN A 51 -13.60 -15.81 -0.02
C GLN A 51 -12.21 -15.67 0.61
N LYS A 52 -12.06 -16.10 1.87
CA LYS A 52 -10.79 -16.00 2.60
C LYS A 52 -9.72 -16.92 2.02
N THR A 53 -10.11 -18.09 1.51
CA THR A 53 -9.21 -18.99 0.79
C THR A 53 -8.73 -18.35 -0.52
N LYS A 54 -9.64 -17.76 -1.30
CA LYS A 54 -9.29 -17.03 -2.51
C LYS A 54 -8.37 -15.83 -2.24
N GLU A 55 -8.62 -15.08 -1.16
CA GLU A 55 -7.72 -13.99 -0.72
C GLU A 55 -6.31 -14.53 -0.40
N ALA A 56 -6.23 -15.68 0.27
CA ALA A 56 -4.94 -16.32 0.58
C ALA A 56 -4.21 -16.76 -0.69
N ASP A 57 -4.91 -17.37 -1.65
CA ASP A 57 -4.34 -17.78 -2.94
C ASP A 57 -3.79 -16.59 -3.73
N LEU A 58 -4.54 -15.49 -3.77
CA LEU A 58 -4.08 -14.25 -4.41
C LEU A 58 -2.81 -13.69 -3.74
N MET A 59 -2.76 -13.69 -2.41
CA MET A 59 -1.58 -13.23 -1.68
C MET A 59 -0.38 -14.15 -1.91
N MET A 60 -0.56 -15.46 -1.89
CA MET A 60 0.51 -16.41 -2.22
C MET A 60 1.00 -16.21 -3.66
N GLY A 61 0.07 -15.98 -4.60
CA GLY A 61 0.40 -15.67 -6.00
C GLY A 61 1.11 -14.31 -6.20
N SER A 62 0.94 -13.36 -5.28
CA SER A 62 1.63 -12.07 -5.30
C SER A 62 3.05 -12.11 -4.73
N LEU A 63 3.44 -13.21 -4.09
CA LEU A 63 4.81 -13.35 -3.60
C LEU A 63 5.80 -13.42 -4.78
N PRO A 64 7.03 -12.89 -4.61
CA PRO A 64 8.08 -13.08 -5.58
C PRO A 64 8.26 -14.57 -5.89
N LYS A 65 8.33 -14.92 -7.18
CA LYS A 65 8.53 -16.31 -7.61
C LYS A 65 9.85 -16.90 -7.14
N HIS A 66 10.83 -16.02 -6.92
CA HIS A 66 12.14 -16.36 -6.40
C HIS A 66 12.48 -15.38 -5.29
N PHE A 67 12.91 -15.92 -4.16
CA PHE A 67 13.54 -15.15 -3.12
C PHE A 67 15.04 -15.17 -3.39
N ALA A 68 15.64 -13.99 -3.53
CA ALA A 68 17.09 -13.86 -3.58
C ALA A 68 17.70 -14.45 -2.30
N SER A 69 18.91 -15.02 -2.43
CA SER A 69 19.69 -15.45 -1.26
C SER A 69 19.95 -14.27 -0.33
N GLU A 70 20.23 -14.56 0.94
CA GLU A 70 20.56 -13.50 1.92
C GLU A 70 21.72 -12.62 1.44
N GLU A 71 22.74 -13.22 0.83
CA GLU A 71 23.89 -12.49 0.29
C GLU A 71 23.50 -11.55 -0.86
N GLU A 72 22.66 -12.01 -1.79
CA GLU A 72 22.15 -11.17 -2.88
C GLU A 72 21.25 -10.04 -2.37
N GLN A 73 20.44 -10.31 -1.35
CA GLN A 73 19.60 -9.29 -0.69
C GLN A 73 20.48 -8.23 -0.02
N LEU A 74 21.51 -8.64 0.71
CA LEU A 74 22.45 -7.73 1.37
C LEU A 74 23.25 -6.91 0.35
N LYS A 75 23.67 -7.50 -0.76
CA LYS A 75 24.32 -6.78 -1.86
C LYS A 75 23.38 -5.70 -2.43
N THR A 76 22.13 -6.08 -2.73
CA THR A 76 21.12 -5.16 -3.25
C THR A 76 20.85 -4.01 -2.27
N ILE A 77 20.76 -4.30 -0.97
CA ILE A 77 20.58 -3.27 0.06
C ILE A 77 21.73 -2.27 0.05
N ARG A 78 22.99 -2.73 0.03
CA ARG A 78 24.16 -1.85 -0.02
C ARG A 78 24.22 -0.99 -1.28
N GLU A 79 23.82 -1.55 -2.42
CA GLU A 79 23.74 -0.81 -3.68
C GLU A 79 22.69 0.30 -3.60
N LEU A 80 21.49 -0.01 -3.09
CA LEU A 80 20.42 0.96 -2.89
C LEU A 80 20.80 2.04 -1.85
N GLU A 81 21.49 1.68 -0.77
CA GLU A 81 22.00 2.64 0.21
C GLU A 81 22.97 3.63 -0.43
N LYS A 82 23.88 3.13 -1.28
CA LYS A 82 24.82 3.97 -2.04
C LYS A 82 24.11 4.89 -3.02
N GLU A 83 23.14 4.37 -3.78
CA GLU A 83 22.34 5.17 -4.71
C GLU A 83 21.57 6.26 -3.98
N ASN A 84 20.95 5.94 -2.85
CA ASN A 84 20.20 6.89 -2.04
C ASN A 84 21.11 8.00 -1.47
N ALA A 85 22.30 7.64 -0.97
CA ALA A 85 23.28 8.62 -0.51
C ALA A 85 23.72 9.58 -1.63
N ASN A 86 23.98 9.05 -2.84
CA ASN A 86 24.33 9.87 -4.00
C ASN A 86 23.18 10.81 -4.38
N ALA A 87 21.94 10.30 -4.43
CA ALA A 87 20.77 11.11 -4.72
C ALA A 87 20.56 12.22 -3.67
N GLY A 88 20.86 11.95 -2.39
CA GLY A 88 20.83 12.94 -1.31
C GLY A 88 21.84 14.08 -1.52
N GLU A 89 23.07 13.75 -1.92
CA GLU A 89 24.11 14.75 -2.24
C GLU A 89 23.75 15.58 -3.47
N GLU A 90 23.21 14.96 -4.51
CA GLU A 90 22.72 15.67 -5.70
C GLU A 90 21.57 16.62 -5.37
N LEU A 91 20.61 16.17 -4.56
CA LEU A 91 19.51 16.99 -4.09
C LEU A 91 20.01 18.20 -3.30
N LYS A 92 20.99 18.00 -2.40
CA LYS A 92 21.59 19.08 -1.62
C LYS A 92 22.23 20.14 -2.53
N LYS A 93 23.02 19.71 -3.52
CA LYS A 93 23.63 20.62 -4.51
C LYS A 93 22.57 21.38 -5.32
N ALA A 94 21.50 20.70 -5.73
CA ALA A 94 20.41 21.33 -6.46
C ALA A 94 19.70 22.40 -5.63
N ILE A 95 19.50 22.15 -4.33
CA ILE A 95 18.91 23.12 -3.39
C ILE A 95 19.82 24.34 -3.21
N GLU A 96 21.13 24.13 -3.03
CA GLU A 96 22.11 25.21 -2.90
C GLU A 96 22.10 26.10 -4.16
N LEU A 97 22.19 25.50 -5.35
CA LEU A 97 22.12 26.21 -6.63
C LEU A 97 20.81 26.97 -6.81
N ALA A 98 19.67 26.36 -6.46
CA ALA A 98 18.38 27.02 -6.53
C ALA A 98 18.32 28.25 -5.59
N GLY A 99 18.92 28.15 -4.40
CA GLY A 99 19.07 29.26 -3.46
C GLY A 99 19.89 30.43 -4.04
N GLU A 100 21.04 30.13 -4.65
CA GLU A 100 21.86 31.13 -5.32
C GLU A 100 21.12 31.82 -6.47
N TRP A 101 20.45 31.03 -7.32
CA TRP A 101 19.67 31.57 -8.44
C TRP A 101 18.53 32.46 -7.96
N LYS A 102 17.81 32.05 -6.91
CA LYS A 102 16.77 32.89 -6.30
C LYS A 102 17.34 34.23 -5.84
N GLN A 103 18.50 34.24 -5.19
CA GLN A 103 19.14 35.48 -4.75
C GLN A 103 19.55 36.37 -5.93
N LYS A 104 20.17 35.78 -6.97
CA LYS A 104 20.58 36.52 -8.19
C LYS A 104 19.39 37.15 -8.90
N VAL A 105 18.31 36.40 -9.08
CA VAL A 105 17.07 36.90 -9.69
C VAL A 105 16.46 38.02 -8.84
N SER A 106 16.40 37.86 -7.53
CA SER A 106 15.86 38.88 -6.63
C SER A 106 16.64 40.20 -6.71
N VAL A 107 17.97 40.14 -6.69
CA VAL A 107 18.84 41.33 -6.85
C VAL A 107 18.60 41.98 -8.21
N ARG A 108 18.50 41.20 -9.29
CA ARG A 108 18.29 41.74 -10.62
C ARG A 108 16.92 42.43 -10.76
N ILE A 109 15.88 41.84 -10.18
CA ILE A 109 14.54 42.47 -10.12
C ILE A 109 14.60 43.80 -9.37
N GLN A 110 15.29 43.85 -8.22
CA GLN A 110 15.44 45.08 -7.44
C GLN A 110 16.21 46.17 -8.22
N GLN A 111 17.28 45.80 -8.93
CA GLN A 111 18.02 46.73 -9.80
C GLN A 111 17.12 47.29 -10.89
N VAL A 112 16.41 46.44 -11.64
CA VAL A 112 15.52 46.87 -12.72
C VAL A 112 14.38 47.75 -12.19
N ALA A 113 13.80 47.41 -11.04
CA ALA A 113 12.79 48.25 -10.41
C ALA A 113 13.35 49.62 -10.00
N GLY A 114 14.57 49.66 -9.45
CA GLY A 114 15.25 50.92 -9.10
C GLY A 114 15.60 51.77 -10.31
N GLU A 115 16.07 51.15 -11.41
CA GLU A 115 16.32 51.83 -12.68
C GLU A 115 15.04 52.41 -13.28
N ALA A 116 13.94 51.66 -13.26
CA ALA A 116 12.63 52.10 -13.75
C ALA A 116 12.06 53.28 -12.94
N LEU A 117 12.24 53.28 -11.61
CA LEU A 117 11.81 54.38 -10.74
C LEU A 117 12.64 55.65 -10.91
N ASN A 118 13.91 55.51 -11.31
CA ASN A 118 14.83 56.64 -11.52
C ASN A 118 14.94 57.07 -13.00
N ALA A 119 14.16 56.48 -13.90
CA ALA A 119 14.15 56.87 -15.30
C ALA A 119 13.52 58.28 -15.44
N PRO A 120 14.21 59.23 -16.13
CA PRO A 120 13.66 60.54 -16.37
C PRO A 120 12.37 60.43 -17.22
N ALA A 121 11.39 61.30 -16.94
CA ALA A 121 10.13 61.32 -17.67
C ALA A 121 10.39 61.43 -19.19
N PRO A 122 9.67 60.66 -20.03
CA PRO A 122 9.85 60.74 -21.47
C PRO A 122 9.56 62.17 -21.93
N THR A 123 10.54 62.80 -22.57
CA THR A 123 10.38 64.13 -23.17
C THR A 123 9.27 64.06 -24.23
N PRO A 124 8.30 64.99 -24.21
CA PRO A 124 7.24 65.00 -25.22
C PRO A 124 7.85 65.14 -26.63
N PRO A 125 7.27 64.49 -27.64
CA PRO A 125 7.69 64.68 -29.03
C PRO A 125 7.39 66.12 -29.47
N GLU A 126 8.39 66.76 -30.11
CA GLU A 126 8.29 68.08 -30.77
C GLU A 126 7.38 68.06 -32.01
#